data_AF-A0A8S9N6F1-F1
#
_entry.id   AF-A0A8S9N6F1-F1
#
_cell.length_a   1.000
_cell.length_b   1.000
_cell.length_c   1.000
_cell.angle_alpha   90.00
_cell.angle_beta   90.00
_cell.angle_gamma   90.00
#
_symmetry.space_group_name_H-M   'P 1'
#
loop_
_entity.id
_entity.type
_entity.pdbx_description
1 polymer ?
#
loop_
_entity_poly.entity_id
_entity_poly.type
_entity_poly.pdbx_seq_one_letter_code
_entity_poly.pdbx_strand_id
1 'polypeptide(L)'
;MRVDGVTRNKFNSKDIWNYARHRRQPRSWTSLVWHSASVPKHAINSWLFMLNRNITMDRLLSWSLDVEGTFLLCGLQQESRDHLFFECVFSAEVWRMSFIHLGDSNAPTSWQSFIDWLSIFPQDGLLKLVVLQIWQASLYGIRKERNPRFHLGTTVSPSKISDGAICIERSKAITLKNSERNFGSEILAF
;
A
#
# COMPACT_ATOMS: atom_id res chain seq x y z
N MET A 1 32.16 -24.63 -7.11
CA MET A 1 30.74 -24.83 -6.73
C MET A 1 29.91 -24.96 -8.01
N ARG A 2 28.99 -25.92 -8.10
CA ARG A 2 28.19 -26.15 -9.32
C ARG A 2 26.76 -25.64 -9.12
N VAL A 3 26.31 -24.73 -9.98
CA VAL A 3 24.95 -24.15 -9.98
C VAL A 3 24.45 -24.21 -11.41
N ASP A 4 23.26 -24.78 -11.65
CA ASP A 4 22.71 -25.00 -13.00
C ASP A 4 23.68 -25.71 -13.96
N GLY A 5 24.42 -26.72 -13.45
CA GLY A 5 25.38 -27.48 -14.25
C GLY A 5 26.70 -26.75 -14.55
N VAL A 6 26.81 -25.45 -14.28
CA VAL A 6 28.02 -24.64 -14.50
C VAL A 6 28.90 -24.62 -13.25
N THR A 7 30.18 -24.96 -13.42
CA THR A 7 31.18 -24.85 -12.35
C THR A 7 31.68 -23.41 -12.26
N ARG A 8 31.44 -22.76 -11.10
CA ARG A 8 31.98 -21.44 -10.79
C ARG A 8 33.12 -21.54 -9.78
N ASN A 9 34.16 -20.72 -10.02
CA ASN A 9 35.37 -20.62 -9.20
C ASN A 9 35.22 -19.65 -8.01
N LYS A 10 34.10 -18.92 -7.92
CA LYS A 10 33.77 -18.04 -6.79
C LYS A 10 32.34 -18.27 -6.33
N PHE A 11 32.13 -18.21 -5.03
CA PHE A 11 30.80 -18.24 -4.43
C PHE A 11 30.04 -16.96 -4.75
N ASN A 12 28.78 -17.08 -5.15
CA ASN A 12 27.91 -15.94 -5.45
C ASN A 12 26.52 -16.21 -4.85
N SER A 13 26.15 -15.44 -3.82
CA SER A 13 24.89 -15.60 -3.11
C SER A 13 23.67 -15.36 -4.00
N LYS A 14 23.76 -14.44 -4.98
CA LYS A 14 22.66 -14.13 -5.91
C LYS A 14 22.37 -15.32 -6.82
N ASP A 15 23.40 -16.02 -7.27
CA ASP A 15 23.26 -17.18 -8.14
C ASP A 15 22.67 -18.38 -7.40
N ILE A 16 23.17 -18.66 -6.19
CA ILE A 16 22.63 -19.72 -5.33
C ILE A 16 21.17 -19.43 -4.99
N TRP A 17 20.86 -18.18 -4.64
CA TRP A 17 19.49 -17.78 -4.34
C TRP A 17 18.57 -17.96 -5.56
N ASN A 18 19.02 -17.57 -6.75
CA ASN A 18 18.24 -17.76 -7.98
C ASN A 18 18.03 -19.23 -8.34
N TYR A 19 18.99 -20.09 -8.03
CA TYR A 19 18.91 -21.53 -8.23
C TYR A 19 17.99 -22.21 -7.22
N ALA A 20 18.17 -21.94 -5.93
CA ALA A 20 17.42 -22.57 -4.86
C ALA A 20 15.95 -22.12 -4.81
N ARG A 21 15.65 -20.88 -5.25
CA ARG A 21 14.29 -20.35 -5.19
C ARG A 21 13.40 -20.92 -6.29
N HIS A 22 12.18 -21.30 -5.93
CA HIS A 22 11.12 -21.52 -6.91
C HIS A 22 10.62 -20.17 -7.47
N ARG A 23 10.94 -19.88 -8.73
CA ARG A 23 10.38 -18.70 -9.43
C ARG A 23 8.91 -18.95 -9.78
N ARG A 24 8.01 -18.17 -9.18
CA ARG A 24 6.61 -18.09 -9.59
C ARG A 24 6.43 -16.99 -10.65
N GLN A 25 5.37 -17.10 -11.43
CA GLN A 25 5.00 -16.05 -12.37
C GLN A 25 4.76 -14.72 -11.63
N PRO A 26 5.31 -13.58 -12.11
CA PRO A 26 4.99 -12.26 -11.58
C PRO A 26 3.48 -12.04 -11.60
N ARG A 27 2.93 -11.47 -10.52
CA ARG A 27 1.50 -11.12 -10.47
C ARG A 27 1.28 -9.78 -11.16
N SER A 28 0.14 -9.61 -11.83
CA SER A 28 -0.23 -8.38 -12.55
C SER A 28 -0.13 -7.12 -11.68
N TRP A 29 -0.46 -7.22 -10.39
CA TRP A 29 -0.43 -6.10 -9.45
C TRP A 29 0.97 -5.72 -8.92
N THR A 30 2.03 -6.44 -9.31
CA THR A 30 3.38 -6.25 -8.73
C THR A 30 3.87 -4.80 -8.89
N SER A 31 3.58 -4.15 -10.01
CA SER A 31 3.93 -2.75 -10.28
C SER A 31 3.13 -1.74 -9.46
N LEU A 32 1.93 -2.10 -8.97
CA LEU A 32 1.13 -1.24 -8.08
C LEU A 32 1.78 -1.13 -6.68
N VAL A 33 2.51 -2.18 -6.29
CA VAL A 33 3.20 -2.24 -4.99
C VAL A 33 4.63 -1.71 -5.11
N TRP A 34 5.35 -2.17 -6.13
CA TRP A 34 6.77 -1.89 -6.32
C TRP A 34 6.95 -0.94 -7.51
N HIS A 35 7.04 0.35 -7.23
CA HIS A 35 7.26 1.41 -8.22
C HIS A 35 8.33 2.39 -7.72
N SER A 36 8.87 3.22 -8.62
CA SER A 36 9.96 4.17 -8.34
C SER A 36 9.67 5.14 -7.20
N ALA A 37 8.41 5.54 -7.06
CA ALA A 37 7.96 6.47 -6.04
C ALA A 37 7.63 5.79 -4.68
N SER A 38 7.65 4.46 -4.60
CA SER A 38 7.22 3.73 -3.40
C SER A 38 8.08 4.03 -2.17
N VAL A 39 7.45 4.08 -1.00
CA VAL A 39 8.13 4.18 0.29
C VAL A 39 8.25 2.76 0.85
N PRO A 40 9.44 2.23 1.20
CA PRO A 40 9.61 0.81 1.52
C PRO A 40 8.63 0.27 2.57
N LYS A 41 8.42 0.99 3.68
CA LYS A 41 7.45 0.60 4.72
C LYS A 41 5.99 0.56 4.22
N HIS A 42 5.62 1.44 3.29
CA HIS A 42 4.29 1.45 2.70
C HIS A 42 4.14 0.32 1.67
N ALA A 43 5.14 0.12 0.82
CA ALA A 43 5.16 -0.95 -0.16
C ALA A 43 5.06 -2.33 0.49
N ILE A 44 5.80 -2.59 1.57
CA ILE A 44 5.69 -3.84 2.35
C ILE A 44 4.28 -4.01 2.91
N ASN A 45 3.68 -2.94 3.43
CA ASN A 45 2.33 -2.99 3.94
C ASN A 45 1.31 -3.28 2.82
N SER A 46 1.34 -2.53 1.72
CA SER A 46 0.46 -2.72 0.57
C SER A 46 0.64 -4.09 -0.07
N TRP A 47 1.86 -4.63 -0.10
CA TRP A 47 2.13 -6.00 -0.51
C TRP A 47 1.35 -7.03 0.33
N LEU A 48 1.34 -6.85 1.65
CA LEU A 48 0.56 -7.71 2.54
C LEU A 48 -0.94 -7.56 2.26
N PHE A 49 -1.44 -6.36 2.02
CA PHE A 49 -2.85 -6.16 1.62
C PHE A 49 -3.19 -6.84 0.28
N MET A 50 -2.33 -6.70 -0.75
CA MET A 50 -2.49 -7.37 -2.05
C MET A 50 -2.55 -8.90 -1.92
N LEU A 51 -1.78 -9.47 -1.00
CA LEU A 51 -1.79 -10.89 -0.71
C LEU A 51 -2.95 -11.33 0.19
N ASN A 52 -3.78 -10.38 0.65
CA ASN A 52 -4.74 -10.57 1.73
C ASN A 52 -4.07 -11.20 2.97
N ARG A 53 -2.86 -10.75 3.31
CA ARG A 53 -1.97 -11.24 4.38
C ARG A 53 -1.73 -10.23 5.51
N ASN A 54 -2.61 -9.25 5.65
CA ASN A 54 -2.59 -8.38 6.83
C ASN A 54 -2.97 -9.19 8.09
N ILE A 55 -2.53 -8.76 9.28
CA ILE A 55 -2.96 -9.37 10.53
C ILE A 55 -4.28 -8.70 10.91
N THR A 56 -5.37 -9.29 10.44
CA THR A 56 -6.74 -8.90 10.74
C THR A 56 -7.33 -9.83 11.81
N MET A 57 -8.40 -9.42 12.49
CA MET A 57 -8.99 -10.22 13.58
C MET A 57 -9.53 -11.57 13.09
N ASP A 58 -10.11 -11.64 11.89
CA ASP A 58 -10.50 -12.91 11.24
C ASP A 58 -9.35 -13.93 11.17
N ARG A 59 -8.13 -13.46 10.88
CA ARG A 59 -6.92 -14.30 10.82
C ARG A 59 -6.43 -14.72 12.19
N LEU A 60 -6.45 -13.81 13.17
CA LEU A 60 -6.09 -14.16 14.56
C LEU A 60 -7.05 -15.22 15.12
N LEU A 61 -8.36 -15.06 14.86
CA LEU A 61 -9.37 -16.05 15.23
C LEU A 61 -9.15 -17.39 14.51
N SER A 62 -8.77 -17.37 13.22
CA SER A 62 -8.44 -18.60 12.48
C SER A 62 -7.24 -19.37 13.05
N TRP A 63 -6.38 -18.70 13.83
CA TRP A 63 -5.24 -19.31 14.52
C TRP A 63 -5.59 -19.80 15.93
N SER A 64 -6.88 -19.85 16.27
CA SER A 64 -7.38 -20.28 17.58
C SER A 64 -6.87 -19.42 18.74
N LEU A 65 -6.53 -18.16 18.46
CA LEU A 65 -6.26 -17.20 19.51
C LEU A 65 -7.59 -16.73 20.09
N ASP A 66 -7.73 -16.82 21.40
CA ASP A 66 -8.88 -16.29 22.14
C ASP A 66 -8.75 -14.77 22.23
N VAL A 67 -9.11 -14.10 21.14
CA VAL A 67 -9.15 -12.65 21.05
C VAL A 67 -10.61 -12.26 20.99
N GLU A 68 -11.07 -11.51 21.99
CA GLU A 68 -12.41 -10.94 21.97
C GLU A 68 -12.60 -10.20 20.65
N GLY A 69 -13.66 -10.52 19.91
CA GLY A 69 -13.94 -10.06 18.55
C GLY A 69 -14.13 -8.54 18.49
N THR A 70 -13.03 -7.82 18.60
CA THR A 70 -13.02 -6.37 18.79
C THR A 70 -13.16 -5.70 17.43
N PHE A 71 -14.22 -4.92 17.31
CA PHE A 71 -14.48 -4.05 16.18
C PHE A 71 -13.59 -2.79 16.29
N LEU A 72 -12.31 -2.89 15.95
CA LEU A 72 -11.30 -1.89 16.38
C LEU A 72 -11.39 -0.51 15.71
N LEU A 73 -11.63 -0.47 14.40
CA LEU A 73 -11.63 0.81 13.67
C LEU A 73 -12.97 1.53 13.76
N CYS A 74 -14.06 0.87 13.36
CA CYS A 74 -15.40 1.47 13.36
C CYS A 74 -16.30 1.04 14.52
N GLY A 75 -15.98 -0.04 15.23
CA GLY A 75 -16.92 -0.58 16.23
C GLY A 75 -18.06 -1.44 15.68
N LEU A 76 -18.17 -1.63 14.36
CA LEU A 76 -19.40 -2.14 13.73
C LEU A 76 -19.31 -3.53 13.12
N GLN A 77 -18.16 -3.94 12.57
CA GLN A 77 -18.02 -5.20 11.84
C GLN A 77 -16.64 -5.81 12.01
N GLN A 78 -16.58 -7.15 11.91
CA GLN A 78 -15.35 -7.90 12.03
C GLN A 78 -14.36 -7.48 10.95
N GLU A 79 -13.10 -7.33 11.33
CA GLU A 79 -12.08 -6.88 10.39
C GLU A 79 -11.78 -7.95 9.34
N SER A 80 -12.07 -7.60 8.09
CA SER A 80 -11.53 -8.21 6.88
C SER A 80 -10.64 -7.19 6.15
N ARG A 81 -9.91 -7.60 5.11
CA ARG A 81 -9.15 -6.66 4.26
C ARG A 81 -10.05 -5.58 3.66
N ASP A 82 -11.20 -6.00 3.13
CA ASP A 82 -12.10 -5.12 2.39
C ASP A 82 -12.82 -4.16 3.37
N HIS A 83 -13.23 -4.68 4.53
CA HIS A 83 -13.75 -3.83 5.61
C HIS A 83 -12.71 -2.84 6.09
N LEU A 84 -11.50 -3.30 6.41
CA LEU A 84 -10.47 -2.46 7.01
C LEU A 84 -10.04 -1.31 6.11
N PHE A 85 -10.17 -1.42 4.79
CA PHE A 85 -9.75 -0.36 3.88
C PHE A 85 -10.91 0.44 3.28
N PHE A 86 -12.01 -0.21 2.90
CA PHE A 86 -13.07 0.43 2.10
C PHE A 86 -14.44 0.48 2.78
N GLU A 87 -14.85 -0.58 3.50
CA GLU A 87 -16.23 -0.64 4.05
C GLU A 87 -16.32 -0.03 5.46
N CYS A 88 -15.21 0.02 6.19
CA CYS A 88 -15.12 0.69 7.48
C CYS A 88 -15.33 2.20 7.31
N VAL A 89 -16.33 2.77 7.99
CA VAL A 89 -16.65 4.22 7.93
C VAL A 89 -15.45 5.11 8.22
N PHE A 90 -14.56 4.69 9.13
CA PHE A 90 -13.35 5.43 9.44
C PHE A 90 -12.35 5.41 8.27
N SER A 91 -12.10 4.22 7.70
CA SER A 91 -11.15 4.05 6.61
C SER A 91 -11.66 4.64 5.29
N ALA A 92 -12.96 4.53 5.04
CA ALA A 92 -13.64 5.18 3.93
C ALA A 92 -13.48 6.71 4.00
N GLU A 93 -13.58 7.29 5.20
CA GLU A 93 -13.37 8.72 5.37
C GLU A 93 -11.91 9.13 5.16
N VAL A 94 -10.94 8.35 5.67
CA VAL A 94 -9.51 8.56 5.35
C VAL A 94 -9.29 8.52 3.84
N TRP A 95 -9.86 7.52 3.16
CA TRP A 95 -9.76 7.35 1.71
C TRP A 95 -10.33 8.55 0.95
N ARG A 96 -11.56 8.96 1.30
CA ARG A 96 -12.25 10.10 0.69
C ARG A 96 -11.47 11.40 0.89
N MET A 97 -11.01 11.68 2.10
CA MET A 97 -10.20 12.87 2.42
C MET A 97 -8.85 12.86 1.70
N SER A 98 -8.25 11.68 1.50
CA SER A 98 -7.01 11.53 0.74
C SER A 98 -7.16 11.83 -0.75
N PHE A 99 -8.33 11.56 -1.35
CA PHE A 99 -8.58 11.73 -2.79
C PHE A 99 -9.27 13.04 -3.16
N ILE A 100 -9.97 13.69 -2.23
CA ILE A 100 -10.69 14.95 -2.50
C ILE A 100 -9.78 16.05 -3.08
N HIS A 101 -8.50 16.06 -2.70
CA HIS A 101 -7.51 17.03 -3.18
C HIS A 101 -7.03 16.76 -4.61
N LEU A 102 -7.25 15.56 -5.15
CA LEU A 102 -6.97 15.23 -6.55
C LEU A 102 -8.12 15.63 -7.49
N GLY A 103 -9.21 16.20 -6.96
CA GLY A 103 -10.39 16.56 -7.76
C GLY A 103 -11.19 15.37 -8.29
N ASP A 104 -10.84 14.15 -7.90
CA ASP A 104 -11.50 12.93 -8.36
C ASP A 104 -12.53 12.44 -7.33
N SER A 105 -13.79 12.83 -7.56
CA SER A 105 -14.94 12.41 -6.77
C SER A 105 -15.37 10.96 -7.05
N ASN A 106 -14.78 10.29 -8.05
CA ASN A 106 -15.13 8.94 -8.48
C ASN A 106 -14.13 7.88 -8.01
N ALA A 107 -13.26 8.22 -7.04
CA ALA A 107 -12.32 7.27 -6.46
C ALA A 107 -13.07 5.98 -6.03
N PRO A 108 -12.66 4.80 -6.52
CA PRO A 108 -13.36 3.56 -6.22
C PRO A 108 -13.46 3.30 -4.72
N THR A 109 -14.59 2.74 -4.29
CA THR A 109 -14.91 2.46 -2.88
C THR A 109 -14.89 0.98 -2.53
N SER A 110 -14.30 0.15 -3.39
CA SER A 110 -14.10 -1.28 -3.12
C SER A 110 -12.70 -1.70 -3.53
N TRP A 111 -12.20 -2.77 -2.90
CA TRP A 111 -10.86 -3.28 -3.18
C TRP A 111 -10.68 -3.66 -4.65
N GLN A 112 -11.59 -4.47 -5.18
CA GLN A 112 -11.46 -4.97 -6.54
C GLN A 112 -11.62 -3.83 -7.56
N SER A 113 -12.63 -2.97 -7.39
CA SER A 113 -12.83 -1.82 -8.27
C SER A 113 -11.63 -0.88 -8.28
N PHE A 114 -10.96 -0.70 -7.14
CA PHE A 114 -9.75 0.11 -7.06
C PHE A 114 -8.58 -0.49 -7.84
N ILE A 115 -8.34 -1.80 -7.69
CA ILE A 115 -7.27 -2.48 -8.43
C ILE A 115 -7.54 -2.49 -9.93
N ASP A 116 -8.79 -2.69 -10.34
CA ASP A 116 -9.20 -2.66 -11.75
C ASP A 116 -9.03 -1.25 -12.33
N TRP A 117 -9.46 -0.23 -11.59
CA TRP A 117 -9.28 1.18 -11.95
C TRP A 117 -7.81 1.54 -12.16
N LEU A 118 -6.91 1.15 -11.23
CA LEU A 118 -5.47 1.36 -11.38
C LEU A 118 -4.85 0.64 -12.57
N SER A 119 -5.41 -0.51 -12.95
CA SER A 119 -4.94 -1.32 -14.07
C SER A 119 -5.25 -0.66 -15.42
N ILE A 120 -6.36 0.09 -15.49
CA ILE A 120 -6.82 0.81 -16.68
C ILE A 120 -6.31 2.27 -16.70
N PHE A 121 -5.88 2.79 -15.54
CA PHE A 121 -5.41 4.16 -15.40
C PHE A 121 -4.27 4.48 -16.40
N PRO A 122 -4.39 5.58 -17.18
CA PRO A 122 -3.39 5.98 -18.16
C PRO A 122 -1.97 5.95 -17.58
N GLN A 123 -1.00 5.54 -18.41
CA GLN A 123 0.42 5.50 -18.04
C GLN A 123 1.06 6.90 -17.93
N ASP A 124 0.27 7.97 -17.79
CA ASP A 124 0.80 9.28 -17.41
C ASP A 124 1.49 9.12 -16.06
N GLY A 125 2.83 9.10 -16.11
CA GLY A 125 3.65 8.51 -15.07
C GLY A 125 3.43 9.17 -13.72
N LEU A 126 3.30 10.50 -13.69
CA LEU A 126 3.25 11.25 -12.44
C LEU A 126 1.93 11.07 -11.69
N LEU A 127 0.78 11.27 -12.34
CA LEU A 127 -0.52 11.16 -11.69
C LEU A 127 -0.76 9.74 -11.17
N LYS A 128 -0.38 8.72 -11.95
CA LYS A 128 -0.45 7.32 -11.52
C LYS A 128 0.43 7.06 -10.30
N LEU A 129 1.65 7.62 -10.26
CA LEU A 129 2.54 7.49 -9.09
C LEU A 129 1.97 8.20 -7.86
N VAL A 130 1.36 9.38 -8.03
CA VAL A 130 0.69 10.14 -6.95
C VAL A 130 -0.46 9.33 -6.36
N VAL A 131 -1.36 8.80 -7.20
CA VAL A 131 -2.48 7.95 -6.78
C VAL A 131 -1.98 6.71 -6.03
N LEU A 132 -0.95 6.03 -6.56
CA LEU A 132 -0.35 4.88 -5.90
C LEU A 132 0.25 5.25 -4.54
N GLN A 133 0.92 6.39 -4.44
CA GLN A 133 1.50 6.85 -3.17
C GLN A 133 0.45 7.16 -2.11
N ILE A 134 -0.60 7.87 -2.48
CA ILE A 134 -1.70 8.17 -1.59
C ILE A 134 -2.32 6.87 -1.11
N TRP A 135 -2.60 5.93 -2.01
CA TRP A 135 -3.12 4.62 -1.65
C TRP A 135 -2.24 3.84 -0.69
N GLN A 136 -0.95 3.71 -0.99
CA GLN A 136 -0.02 3.01 -0.11
C GLN A 136 0.13 3.70 1.26
N ALA A 137 0.13 5.03 1.28
CA ALA A 137 0.22 5.81 2.51
C ALA A 137 -1.04 5.72 3.37
N SER A 138 -2.23 5.76 2.78
CA SER A 138 -3.50 5.56 3.50
C SER A 138 -3.59 4.15 4.08
N LEU A 139 -3.21 3.12 3.31
CA LEU A 139 -3.11 1.74 3.82
C LEU A 139 -2.17 1.62 5.01
N TYR A 140 -1.00 2.27 4.93
CA TYR A 140 -0.04 2.27 6.02
C TYR A 140 -0.55 3.03 7.24
N GLY A 141 -1.16 4.20 7.04
CA GLY A 141 -1.73 5.03 8.08
C GLY A 141 -2.84 4.32 8.85
N ILE A 142 -3.77 3.68 8.15
CA ILE A 142 -4.84 2.88 8.75
C ILE A 142 -4.28 1.73 9.58
N ARG A 143 -3.31 0.98 9.05
CA ARG A 143 -2.64 -0.09 9.83
C ARG A 143 -1.93 0.47 11.06
N LYS A 144 -1.23 1.59 10.90
CA LYS A 144 -0.50 2.25 11.99
C LYS A 144 -1.44 2.74 13.08
N GLU A 145 -2.65 3.15 12.74
CA GLU A 145 -3.70 3.57 13.68
C GLU A 145 -4.36 2.39 14.39
N ARG A 146 -4.64 1.31 13.66
CA ARG A 146 -5.27 0.09 14.20
C ARG A 146 -4.47 -0.50 15.36
N ASN A 147 -3.14 -0.56 15.25
CA ASN A 147 -2.29 -1.21 16.25
C ASN A 147 -2.37 -0.52 17.65
N PRO A 148 -2.19 0.81 17.78
CA PRO A 148 -2.43 1.54 19.02
C PRO A 148 -3.86 1.46 19.53
N ARG A 149 -4.88 1.42 18.67
CA ARG A 149 -6.28 1.22 19.13
C ARG A 149 -6.43 -0.11 19.87
N PHE A 150 -5.85 -1.17 19.33
CA PHE A 150 -5.88 -2.50 19.94
C PHE A 150 -5.12 -2.55 21.27
N HIS A 151 -3.93 -1.95 21.34
CA HIS A 151 -3.07 -2.08 22.53
C HIS A 151 -3.27 -1.00 23.60
N LEU A 152 -3.68 0.20 23.20
CA LEU A 152 -3.67 1.42 24.03
C LEU A 152 -5.02 2.14 24.09
N GLY A 153 -6.02 1.73 23.29
CA GLY A 153 -7.34 2.37 23.25
C GLY A 153 -7.34 3.81 22.72
N THR A 154 -6.24 4.27 22.12
CA THR A 154 -6.11 5.65 21.61
C THR A 154 -6.73 5.78 20.23
N THR A 155 -7.42 6.89 19.94
CA THR A 155 -8.02 7.18 18.64
C THR A 155 -7.53 8.50 18.07
N VAL A 156 -7.14 8.49 16.81
CA VAL A 156 -6.77 9.66 16.02
C VAL A 156 -7.84 9.91 14.95
N SER A 157 -8.09 11.16 14.59
CA SER A 157 -9.09 11.53 13.58
C SER A 157 -8.70 11.04 12.16
N PRO A 158 -9.67 10.75 11.28
CA PRO A 158 -9.41 10.42 9.87
C PRO A 158 -8.55 11.46 9.16
N SER A 159 -8.83 12.75 9.40
CA SER A 159 -8.11 13.89 8.81
C SER A 159 -6.61 13.84 9.10
N LYS A 160 -6.20 13.48 10.32
CA LYS A 160 -4.77 13.40 10.65
C LYS A 160 -4.06 12.27 9.90
N ILE A 161 -4.77 11.20 9.55
CA ILE A 161 -4.21 10.12 8.72
C ILE A 161 -4.15 10.55 7.26
N SER A 162 -5.21 11.18 6.73
CA SER A 162 -5.23 11.67 5.35
C SER A 162 -4.18 12.76 5.12
N ASP A 163 -4.02 13.69 6.06
CA ASP A 163 -3.00 14.75 5.99
C ASP A 163 -1.59 14.15 5.97
N GLY A 164 -1.37 13.08 6.74
CA GLY A 164 -0.12 12.32 6.70
C GLY A 164 0.13 11.66 5.35
N ALA A 165 -0.90 11.09 4.73
CA ALA A 165 -0.80 10.51 3.39
C ALA A 165 -0.47 11.56 2.32
N ILE A 166 -1.16 12.70 2.36
CA ILE A 166 -0.94 13.84 1.45
C ILE A 166 0.46 14.43 1.65
N CYS A 167 0.93 14.57 2.88
CA CYS A 167 2.27 15.08 3.16
C CYS A 167 3.37 14.20 2.55
N ILE A 168 3.20 12.87 2.59
CA ILE A 168 4.15 11.91 2.03
C ILE A 168 4.16 11.98 0.50
N GLU A 169 2.99 12.08 -0.11
CA GLU A 169 2.83 12.33 -1.55
C GLU A 169 3.60 13.60 -1.94
N ARG A 170 3.28 14.76 -1.35
CA ARG A 170 3.93 16.04 -1.65
C ARG A 170 5.44 15.98 -1.51
N SER A 171 5.94 15.40 -0.41
CA SER A 171 7.37 15.26 -0.14
C SER A 171 8.07 14.45 -1.23
N LYS A 172 7.42 13.38 -1.70
CA LYS A 172 7.95 12.54 -2.76
C LYS A 172 7.80 13.16 -4.14
N ALA A 173 6.69 13.83 -4.45
CA ALA A 173 6.52 14.58 -5.69
C ALA A 173 7.61 15.66 -5.82
N ILE A 174 7.91 16.39 -4.74
CA ILE A 174 9.04 17.34 -4.68
C ILE A 174 10.38 16.63 -4.92
N THR A 175 10.59 15.46 -4.30
CA THR A 175 11.83 14.68 -4.48
C THR A 175 11.99 14.20 -5.93
N LEU A 176 10.92 13.70 -6.54
CA LEU A 176 10.90 13.25 -7.93
C LEU A 176 11.14 14.43 -8.87
N LYS A 177 10.44 15.55 -8.69
CA LYS A 177 10.66 16.79 -9.45
C LYS A 177 12.10 17.32 -9.31
N ASN A 178 12.71 17.21 -8.13
CA ASN A 178 14.09 17.61 -7.90
C ASN A 178 15.10 16.63 -8.54
N SER A 179 14.76 15.33 -8.62
CA SER A 179 15.54 14.34 -9.37
C SER A 179 15.35 14.45 -10.89
N GLU A 180 14.17 14.89 -11.32
CA GLU A 180 13.79 15.27 -12.69
C GLU A 180 14.24 16.70 -13.04
N ARG A 181 15.07 17.38 -12.25
CA ARG A 181 15.84 18.53 -12.76
C ARG A 181 16.85 18.15 -13.86
N ASN A 182 16.86 16.88 -14.29
CA ASN A 182 17.42 16.41 -15.55
C ASN A 182 16.39 16.17 -16.68
N PHE A 183 15.09 16.39 -16.46
CA PHE A 183 14.01 16.29 -17.46
C PHE A 183 12.89 17.31 -17.19
N GLY A 184 12.96 18.46 -17.89
CA GLY A 184 11.80 19.11 -18.52
C GLY A 184 10.79 19.86 -17.63
N SER A 185 10.83 21.18 -17.74
CA SER A 185 10.03 22.21 -17.08
C SER A 185 8.55 22.32 -17.51
N GLU A 186 7.72 21.29 -17.34
CA GLU A 186 6.28 21.38 -17.71
C GLU A 186 5.27 21.27 -16.53
N ILE A 187 5.71 21.05 -15.29
CA ILE A 187 4.81 20.79 -14.14
C ILE A 187 4.59 22.05 -13.28
N LEU A 188 4.06 23.14 -13.86
CA LEU A 188 3.63 24.32 -13.08
C LEU A 188 2.23 24.85 -13.46
N ALA A 189 1.36 24.01 -14.06
CA ALA A 189 0.05 24.46 -14.52
C ALA A 189 -1.16 23.68 -13.98
N PHE A 190 -1.04 22.96 -12.86
CA PHE A 190 -2.18 22.38 -12.13
C PHE A 190 -1.96 22.45 -10.62
#